data_AF-A0A354X3D4-F1
#
_entry.id   AF-A0A354X3D4-F1
#
_cell.length_a   1.000
_cell.length_b   1.000
_cell.length_c   1.000
_cell.angle_alpha   90.00
_cell.angle_beta   90.00
_cell.angle_gamma   90.00
#
_symmetry.space_group_name_H-M   'P 1'
#
loop_
_entity.id
_entity.type
_entity.pdbx_description
1 polymer ?
#
loop_
_entity_poly.entity_id
_entity_poly.type
_entity_poly.pdbx_seq_one_letter_code
_entity_poly.pdbx_strand_id
1 'polypeptide(L)' 'MIIVSQSEFRDNLKKYFDLSTKERIIITQRGTNEVIELVRKTRVEEPYLTSDEFINAVNDRM' A
#
# COMPACT_ATOMS: atom_id res chain seq x y z
N MET A 1 6.08 -16.02 -3.89
CA MET A 1 6.44 -14.63 -4.25
C MET A 1 5.85 -14.31 -5.62
N ILE A 2 5.13 -13.20 -5.75
CA ILE A 2 4.46 -12.77 -6.98
C ILE A 2 4.97 -11.36 -7.32
N ILE A 3 5.41 -11.15 -8.56
CA ILE A 3 5.84 -9.85 -9.07
C ILE A 3 4.83 -9.38 -10.11
N VAL A 4 4.25 -8.21 -9.91
CA VAL A 4 3.20 -7.65 -10.79
C VAL A 4 3.53 -6.23 -11.19
N SER A 5 3.07 -5.79 -12.36
CA SER A 5 3.19 -4.39 -12.74
C SER A 5 2.21 -3.52 -11.96
N GLN A 6 2.51 -2.24 -11.80
CA GLN A 6 1.62 -1.26 -11.18
C GLN A 6 0.23 -1.23 -11.84
N SER A 7 0.16 -1.32 -13.18
CA SER A 7 -1.11 -1.32 -13.91
C SER A 7 -1.96 -2.56 -13.57
N GLU A 8 -1.35 -3.75 -13.65
CA GLU A 8 -2.03 -5.02 -13.34
C GLU A 8 -2.50 -5.06 -11.88
N PHE A 9 -1.68 -4.55 -10.96
CA PHE A 9 -2.04 -4.44 -9.54
C PHE A 9 -3.27 -3.57 -9.33
N ARG A 10 -3.31 -2.39 -9.97
CA ARG A 10 -4.43 -1.44 -9.87
C ARG A 10 -5.73 -2.02 -10.43
N ASP A 11 -5.65 -2.75 -11.53
CA ASP A 11 -6.84 -3.32 -12.17
C ASP A 11 -7.40 -4.53 -11.39
N ASN A 12 -6.59 -5.15 -10.52
CA ASN A 12 -6.95 -6.36 -9.79
C ASN A 12 -6.67 -6.28 -8.27
N LEU A 13 -6.90 -5.12 -7.65
CA LEU A 13 -6.57 -4.87 -6.24
C LEU A 13 -7.07 -5.95 -5.29
N LYS A 14 -8.33 -6.37 -5.41
CA LYS A 14 -8.93 -7.38 -4.52
C LYS A 14 -8.16 -8.70 -4.56
N LYS A 15 -7.82 -9.18 -5.77
CA LYS A 15 -7.06 -10.43 -5.97
C LYS A 15 -5.72 -10.36 -5.24
N TYR A 16 -4.98 -9.27 -5.40
CA TYR A 16 -3.65 -9.14 -4.79
C TYR A 16 -3.71 -8.91 -3.28
N PHE A 17 -4.74 -8.25 -2.76
CA PHE A 17 -4.99 -8.21 -1.31
C PHE A 17 -5.30 -9.59 -0.74
N ASP A 18 -6.14 -10.39 -1.40
CA ASP A 18 -6.44 -11.76 -0.95
C ASP A 18 -5.17 -12.63 -0.99
N LEU A 19 -4.37 -12.54 -2.07
CA LEU A 19 -3.12 -13.29 -2.21
C LEU A 19 -2.05 -12.86 -1.21
N SER A 20 -2.03 -11.58 -0.79
CA SER A 20 -1.07 -11.08 0.22
C SER A 20 -1.19 -11.75 1.59
N THR A 21 -2.26 -12.55 1.81
CA THR A 21 -2.41 -13.38 3.02
C THR A 21 -1.46 -14.59 3.04
N LYS A 22 -0.98 -15.03 1.86
CA LYS A 22 -0.20 -16.26 1.68
C LYS A 22 1.11 -16.01 0.94
N GLU A 23 1.14 -14.98 0.10
CA GLU A 23 2.23 -14.73 -0.84
C GLU A 23 2.82 -13.34 -0.62
N ARG A 24 4.15 -13.24 -0.74
CA ARG A 24 4.84 -11.96 -0.86
C ARG A 24 4.55 -11.34 -2.22
N ILE A 25 3.98 -10.13 -2.26
CA ILE A 25 3.63 -9.41 -3.49
C ILE A 25 4.56 -8.21 -3.68
N ILE A 26 5.26 -8.18 -4.81
CA ILE A 26 6.12 -7.08 -5.25
C ILE A 26 5.48 -6.41 -6.46
N ILE A 27 5.34 -5.09 -6.41
CA ILE A 27 4.75 -4.26 -7.45
C ILE A 27 5.87 -3.47 -8.12
N THR A 28 6.06 -3.69 -9.42
CA THR A 28 7.07 -2.99 -10.21
C THR A 28 6.48 -1.74 -10.85
N GLN A 29 7.28 -0.67 -10.91
CA GLN A 29 6.91 0.60 -11.51
C GLN A 29 7.61 0.76 -12.86
N ARG A 30 6.87 1.19 -13.89
CA ARG A 30 7.45 1.37 -15.23
C ARG A 30 8.27 2.66 -15.25
N GLY A 31 9.50 2.58 -15.76
CA GLY A 31 10.37 3.75 -15.92
C GLY A 31 11.21 4.09 -14.68
N THR A 32 11.11 3.29 -13.61
CA THR A 32 11.99 3.39 -12.45
C THR A 32 12.55 2.01 -12.12
N ASN A 33 13.65 1.96 -11.38
CA ASN A 33 14.19 0.71 -10.80
C ASN A 33 13.60 0.43 -9.41
N GLU A 34 12.52 1.14 -9.06
CA GLU A 34 11.89 1.03 -7.76
C GLU A 34 10.79 -0.03 -7.77
N VAL A 35 10.65 -0.70 -6.63
CA VAL A 35 9.59 -1.67 -6.40
C VAL A 35 8.89 -1.36 -5.09
N ILE A 36 7.59 -1.62 -5.05
CA ILE A 36 6.75 -1.45 -3.87
C ILE A 36 6.38 -2.85 -3.37
N GLU A 37 6.40 -3.07 -2.06
CA GLU A 37 5.98 -4.32 -1.44
C GLU A 37 4.63 -4.14 -0.74
N LEU A 38 3.69 -5.05 -0.99
CA LEU A 38 2.43 -5.09 -0.25
C LEU A 38 2.61 -5.89 1.04
N VAL A 39 2.67 -5.17 2.17
CA VAL A 39 2.84 -5.76 3.50
C VAL A 39 1.53 -5.63 4.28
N ARG A 40 0.95 -6.75 4.70
CA ARG A 40 -0.18 -6.74 5.64
C ARG A 40 0.36 -6.45 7.04
N LYS A 41 -0.15 -5.39 7.67
CA LYS A 41 0.14 -5.06 9.07
C LYS A 41 -1.09 -5.38 9.91
N THR A 42 -0.88 -5.89 11.13
CA THR A 42 -1.94 -5.94 12.13
C THR A 42 -2.39 -4.52 12.40
N ARG A 43 -3.71 -4.31 12.51
CA ARG A 43 -4.26 -3.02 12.90
C ARG A 43 -3.73 -2.72 14.30
N VAL A 44 -2.81 -1.77 14.40
CA VAL A 44 -2.44 -1.19 15.68
C VAL A 44 -3.65 -0.36 16.11
N GLU A 45 -4.10 -0.48 17.36
CA GLU A 45 -5.05 0.47 17.97
C GLU A 45 -4.36 1.82 18.17
N GLU A 46 -3.70 2.35 17.14
CA GLU A 46 -3.35 3.76 17.13
C GLU A 46 -4.66 4.52 16.92
N PRO A 47 -4.97 5.50 17.78
CA PRO A 47 -6.14 6.34 17.58
C PRO A 47 -5.96 6.97 16.20
N TYR A 48 -6.86 6.64 15.27
CA TYR A 48 -6.90 7.35 14.01
C TYR A 48 -7.01 8.82 14.37
N LEU A 49 -6.08 9.62 13.85
CA LEU A 49 -6.27 11.06 13.79
C LEU A 49 -7.67 11.27 13.20
N THR A 50 -8.51 11.99 13.92
CA THR A 50 -9.75 12.53 13.37
C THR A 50 -9.44 13.24 12.06
N SER A 51 -10.45 13.39 11.18
CA SER A 51 -10.24 14.08 9.90
C SER A 51 -9.52 15.43 10.06
N ASP A 52 -9.81 16.13 11.15
CA ASP A 52 -9.18 17.42 11.50
C ASP A 52 -7.71 17.25 11.88
N GLU A 53 -7.38 16.26 12.70
CA GLU A 53 -6.01 15.94 13.09
C GLU A 53 -5.15 15.47 11.89
N PHE A 54 -5.76 14.73 10.94
CA PHE A 54 -5.08 14.35 9.70
C PHE A 54 -4.78 15.57 8.82
N ILE A 55 -5.76 16.45 8.63
CA ILE A 55 -5.59 17.68 7.83
C ILE A 55 -4.48 18.56 8.43
N ASN A 56 -4.46 18.72 9.76
CA ASN A 56 -3.44 19.51 10.43
C ASN A 56 -2.04 18.89 10.29
N ALA A 57 -1.91 17.57 10.45
CA ALA A 57 -0.63 16.88 10.30
C ALA A 57 -0.05 16.93 8.86
N VAL A 58 -0.91 17.02 7.84
CA VAL A 58 -0.49 17.21 6.44
C VAL A 58 -0.05 18.65 6.19
N ASN A 59 -0.78 19.63 6.73
CA ASN A 59 -0.47 21.05 6.55
C ASN A 59 0.82 21.49 7.27
N ASP A 60 1.11 20.95 8.46
CA ASP A 60 2.34 21.25 9.22
C ASP A 60 3.62 20.74 8.55
N ARG A 61 3.50 19.88 7.53
CA ARG A 61 4.64 19.30 6.79
C ARG A 61 4.93 19.99 5.45
N MET A 62 4.15 21.02 5.11
CA MET A 62 4.36 21.87 3.92
C MET A 62 4.99 23.21 4.30
#